data_AF-A0A537X4X5-F1
#
_entry.id   AF-A0A537X4X5-F1
#
_cell.length_a   1.000
_cell.length_b   1.000
_cell.length_c   1.000
_cell.angle_alpha   90.00
_cell.angle_beta   90.00
_cell.angle_gamma   90.00
#
_symmetry.space_group_name_H-M   'P 1'
#
loop_
_entity.id
_entity.type
_entity.pdbx_description
1 polymer ?
#
loop_
_entity_poly.entity_id
_entity_poly.type
_entity_poly.pdbx_seq_one_letter_code
_entity_poly.pdbx_strand_id
1 'polypeptide(L)'
;MTALGLSTATVAVILVLVGIILFALFFSLSLLRASRQAGRQAEPAARPVPVVSRRDFQRRALISSVLLFSAEFGLGTVAFLWPNLRGGFGSKINAGSVNDIKSFIEGNKQPYYVGQGRFYVVEWKGNPGSGQANYPSLQVTAQGIMPLYQRCVHLGCRVPFCQQSQWFECPCHGSKYNDAGEYQLGPAPRGMDRFMLTIEGDQVMVDTSGVILGPPRGTNTINEPAQGPFCVAPG
;
A
#
# COMPACT_ATOMS: atom_id res chain seq x y z
N MET A 1 -0.18 3.89 39.52
CA MET A 1 0.59 4.83 38.67
C MET A 1 0.29 4.47 37.21
N THR A 2 -0.73 5.08 36.61
CA THR A 2 -1.15 4.80 35.22
C THR A 2 -0.62 5.90 34.30
N ALA A 3 0.40 5.56 33.50
CA ALA A 3 0.92 6.45 32.47
C ALA A 3 -0.08 6.53 31.31
N LEU A 4 -0.64 7.71 31.07
CA LEU A 4 -1.47 8.01 29.90
C LEU A 4 -0.57 7.99 28.65
N GLY A 5 -0.68 6.94 27.83
CA GLY A 5 -0.03 6.86 26.52
C GLY A 5 -0.71 7.81 25.54
N LEU A 6 -0.07 8.93 25.21
CA LEU A 6 -0.53 9.84 24.17
C LEU A 6 -0.42 9.16 22.80
N SER A 7 -1.50 9.16 22.02
CA SER A 7 -1.48 8.63 20.66
C SER A 7 -0.52 9.43 19.77
N THR A 8 0.03 8.82 18.73
CA THR A 8 0.93 9.49 17.76
C THR A 8 0.30 10.73 17.14
N ALA A 9 -1.03 10.70 16.92
CA ALA A 9 -1.80 11.85 16.45
C ALA A 9 -1.84 12.99 17.47
N THR A 10 -1.98 12.69 18.76
CA THR A 10 -1.97 13.70 19.83
C THR A 10 -0.60 14.36 19.98
N VAL A 11 0.48 13.58 19.86
CA VAL A 11 1.85 14.11 19.88
C VAL A 11 2.11 15.04 18.68
N ALA A 12 1.65 14.67 17.48
CA ALA A 12 1.76 15.52 16.29
C ALA A 12 1.02 16.86 16.43
N VAL A 13 -0.21 16.85 16.96
CA VAL A 13 -1.00 18.07 17.19
C VAL A 13 -0.32 18.99 18.20
N ILE A 14 0.23 18.43 19.29
CA ILE A 14 0.97 19.20 20.30
C ILE A 14 2.21 19.84 19.68
N LEU A 15 2.98 19.11 18.86
CA LEU A 15 4.17 19.65 18.20
C LEU A 15 3.85 20.79 17.23
N VAL A 16 2.76 20.69 16.47
CA VAL A 16 2.31 21.77 15.58
C VAL A 16 1.89 23.01 16.37
N LEU A 17 1.13 22.84 17.45
CA LEU A 17 0.72 23.96 18.31
C LEU A 17 1.92 24.63 18.99
N VAL A 18 2.87 23.84 19.49
CA VAL A 18 4.12 24.36 20.06
C VAL A 18 4.91 25.12 19.00
N GLY A 19 5.00 24.61 17.77
CA GLY A 19 5.65 25.31 16.65
C GLY A 19 5.01 26.66 16.32
N ILE A 20 3.68 26.74 16.28
CA ILE A 20 2.94 27.98 16.03
C ILE A 20 3.16 28.98 17.17
N ILE A 21 3.11 28.52 18.43
CA ILE A 21 3.32 29.38 19.60
C ILE A 21 4.75 29.91 19.63
N LEU A 22 5.74 29.05 19.38
CA LEU A 22 7.14 29.47 19.31
C LEU A 22 7.35 30.47 18.16
N PHE A 23 6.77 30.24 16.99
CA PHE A 23 6.84 31.18 15.88
C PHE A 23 6.23 32.54 16.23
N ALA A 24 5.03 32.54 16.82
CA ALA A 24 4.36 33.76 17.26
C ALA A 24 5.21 34.51 18.30
N LEU A 25 5.76 33.81 19.30
CA LEU A 25 6.62 34.41 20.32
C LEU A 25 7.91 34.99 19.70
N PHE A 26 8.60 34.24 18.85
CA PHE A 26 9.80 34.74 18.17
C PHE A 26 9.50 35.96 17.28
N PHE A 27 8.37 35.93 16.57
CA PHE A 27 7.93 37.04 15.72
C PHE A 27 7.58 38.27 16.56
N SER A 28 6.84 38.11 17.66
CA SER A 28 6.52 39.19 18.59
C SER A 28 7.78 39.76 19.28
N LEU A 29 8.72 38.92 19.70
CA LEU A 29 10.00 39.35 20.26
C LEU A 29 10.86 40.07 19.21
N SER A 30 10.82 39.64 17.96
CA SER A 30 11.49 40.32 16.84
C SER A 30 10.91 41.72 16.62
N LEU A 31 9.58 41.85 16.61
CA LEU A 31 8.89 43.16 16.52
C LEU A 31 9.16 44.06 17.73
N LEU A 32 9.22 43.50 18.93
CA LEU A 32 9.56 44.23 20.15
C LEU A 32 11.03 44.69 20.15
N ARG A 33 11.95 43.91 19.60
CA ARG A 33 13.35 44.32 19.40
C ARG A 33 13.47 45.40 18.31
N ALA A 34 12.76 45.24 17.20
CA ALA A 34 12.74 46.22 16.11
C ALA A 34 12.19 47.58 16.57
N SER A 35 11.10 47.58 17.35
CA SER A 35 10.52 48.81 17.92
C SER A 35 11.43 49.47 18.98
N ARG A 36 12.10 48.69 19.83
CA ARG A 36 13.09 49.23 20.80
C ARG A 36 14.32 49.81 20.11
N GLN A 37 14.75 49.26 18.97
CA GLN A 37 15.82 49.84 18.16
C GLN A 37 15.38 51.12 17.45
N ALA A 38 14.14 51.20 16.99
CA ALA A 38 13.58 52.41 16.37
C ALA A 38 13.55 53.61 17.34
N GLY A 39 13.30 53.38 18.63
CA GLY A 39 13.28 54.45 19.65
C GLY A 39 14.66 54.98 20.11
N ARG A 40 15.77 54.33 19.71
CA ARG A 40 17.14 54.72 20.11
C ARG A 40 17.97 55.35 18.99
N GLN A 41 17.46 55.42 17.77
CA GLN A 41 18.17 56.04 16.66
C GLN A 41 17.89 57.54 16.62
N ALA A 42 18.95 58.35 16.75
CA ALA A 42 18.92 59.74 16.30
C ALA A 42 18.48 59.78 14.83
N GLU A 43 17.74 60.84 14.45
CA GLU A 43 17.18 61.02 13.11
C GLU A 43 18.23 60.69 12.04
N PRO A 44 18.10 59.54 11.34
CA PRO A 44 19.11 59.14 10.39
C PRO A 44 18.99 60.08 9.19
N ALA A 45 20.12 60.67 8.78
CA ALA A 45 20.21 61.41 7.52
C ALA A 45 19.50 60.61 6.42
N ALA A 46 18.60 61.27 5.68
CA ALA A 46 17.71 60.63 4.72
C ALA A 46 18.49 59.64 3.85
N ARG A 47 18.29 58.34 4.10
CA ARG A 47 18.94 57.29 3.31
C ARG A 47 18.52 57.51 1.85
N PRO A 48 19.46 57.52 0.89
CA PRO A 48 19.10 57.62 -0.51
C PRO A 48 18.12 56.50 -0.82
N VAL A 49 16.94 56.87 -1.31
CA VAL A 49 15.90 55.91 -1.67
C VAL A 49 16.51 55.02 -2.75
N PRO A 50 16.64 53.70 -2.54
CA PRO A 50 17.18 52.83 -3.55
C PRO A 50 16.24 52.86 -4.76
N VAL A 51 16.63 53.59 -5.80
CA VAL A 51 15.87 53.69 -7.04
C VAL A 51 16.10 52.41 -7.82
N VAL A 52 15.09 51.52 -7.85
CA VAL A 52 15.17 50.29 -8.63
C VAL A 52 15.23 50.64 -10.11
N SER A 53 16.27 50.18 -10.80
CA SER A 53 16.37 50.41 -12.24
C SER A 53 15.28 49.64 -12.99
N ARG A 54 14.83 50.15 -14.13
CA ARG A 54 13.83 49.46 -14.98
C ARG A 54 14.28 48.04 -15.34
N ARG A 55 15.58 47.86 -15.59
CA ARG A 55 16.19 46.57 -15.91
C ARG A 55 16.15 45.60 -14.73
N ASP A 56 16.44 46.08 -13.52
CA ASP A 56 16.39 45.24 -12.31
C ASP A 56 14.96 44.84 -11.97
N PHE A 57 13.99 45.75 -12.12
CA PHE A 57 12.59 45.44 -11.97
C PHE A 57 12.14 44.35 -12.95
N GLN A 58 12.42 44.51 -14.24
CA GLN A 58 12.04 43.54 -15.27
C GLN A 58 12.71 42.17 -15.08
N ARG A 59 14.01 42.14 -14.74
CA ARG A 59 14.75 40.90 -14.47
C ARG A 59 14.16 40.16 -13.26
N ARG A 60 13.87 40.87 -12.17
CA ARG A 60 13.27 40.28 -10.97
C ARG A 60 11.86 39.76 -11.26
N ALA A 61 11.04 40.54 -11.95
CA ALA A 61 9.70 40.12 -12.34
C ALA A 61 9.71 38.84 -13.19
N LEU A 62 10.58 38.77 -14.20
CA LEU A 62 10.73 37.59 -15.05
C LEU A 62 11.21 36.36 -14.26
N ILE A 63 12.23 36.51 -13.41
CA ILE A 63 12.72 35.39 -12.60
C ILE A 63 11.65 34.92 -11.63
N SER A 64 10.95 35.84 -10.96
CA SER A 64 9.86 35.50 -10.04
C SER A 64 8.72 34.78 -10.74
N SER A 65 8.31 35.22 -11.94
CA SER A 65 7.24 34.56 -12.68
C SER A 65 7.65 33.16 -13.15
N VAL A 66 8.88 32.99 -13.65
CA VAL A 66 9.40 31.68 -14.06
C VAL A 66 9.49 30.73 -12.87
N LEU A 67 9.98 31.19 -11.72
CA LEU A 67 10.06 30.36 -10.51
C LEU A 67 8.68 29.96 -10.00
N LEU A 68 7.72 30.89 -9.95
CA LEU A 68 6.36 30.60 -9.51
C LEU A 68 5.69 29.57 -10.43
N PHE A 69 5.76 29.80 -11.74
CA PHE A 69 5.24 28.86 -12.73
C PHE A 69 5.87 27.46 -12.60
N SER A 70 7.19 27.41 -12.44
CA SER A 70 7.92 26.13 -12.31
C SER A 70 7.53 25.39 -11.03
N ALA A 71 7.31 26.12 -9.93
CA ALA A 71 6.83 25.54 -8.68
C ALA A 71 5.41 24.99 -8.82
N GLU A 72 4.48 25.75 -9.41
CA GLU A 72 3.10 25.30 -9.65
C GLU A 72 3.05 24.06 -10.54
N PHE A 73 3.78 24.09 -11.66
CA PHE A 73 3.87 22.95 -12.58
C PHE A 73 4.52 21.72 -11.92
N GLY A 74 5.60 21.92 -11.17
CA GLY A 74 6.28 20.86 -10.43
C GLY A 74 5.37 20.22 -9.39
N LEU A 75 4.69 21.02 -8.58
CA LEU A 75 3.74 20.55 -7.58
C LEU A 75 2.53 19.84 -8.23
N GLY A 76 2.01 20.38 -9.33
CA GLY A 76 0.93 19.74 -10.09
C GLY A 76 1.34 18.38 -10.66
N THR A 77 2.57 18.28 -11.18
CA THR A 77 3.12 17.01 -11.69
C THR A 77 3.29 15.99 -10.56
N VAL A 78 3.83 16.40 -9.42
CA VAL A 78 3.95 15.52 -8.24
C VAL A 78 2.58 15.08 -7.75
N ALA A 79 1.61 15.99 -7.66
CA ALA A 79 0.24 15.67 -7.25
C ALA A 79 -0.43 14.70 -8.23
N PHE A 80 -0.21 14.86 -9.53
CA PHE A 80 -0.71 13.96 -10.56
C PHE A 80 -0.08 12.56 -10.49
N LEU A 81 1.22 12.48 -10.18
CA LEU A 81 1.93 11.20 -10.03
C LEU A 81 1.68 10.53 -8.68
N TRP A 82 1.13 11.26 -7.70
CA TRP A 82 0.85 10.70 -6.38
C TRP A 82 -0.27 9.65 -6.46
N PRO A 83 -0.07 8.45 -5.90
CA PRO A 83 -1.05 7.38 -6.00
C PRO A 83 -2.37 7.77 -5.33
N ASN A 84 -3.47 7.72 -6.09
CA ASN A 84 -4.81 7.88 -5.53
C ASN A 84 -5.31 6.51 -5.05
N LEU A 85 -5.40 6.34 -3.73
CA LEU A 85 -5.83 5.08 -3.09
C LEU A 85 -7.37 4.90 -3.11
N ARG A 86 -8.11 5.76 -3.82
CA ARG A 86 -9.57 5.69 -3.94
C ARG A 86 -9.96 4.84 -5.15
N GLY A 87 -10.09 3.53 -4.91
CA GLY A 87 -10.59 2.55 -5.88
C GLY A 87 -9.48 1.75 -6.56
N GLY A 88 -9.77 0.50 -6.89
CA GLY A 88 -8.79 -0.42 -7.47
C GLY A 88 -7.84 -1.05 -6.44
N PHE A 89 -6.69 -1.56 -6.92
CA PHE A 89 -5.69 -2.20 -6.08
C PHE A 89 -5.16 -1.23 -5.01
N GLY A 90 -5.20 -1.64 -3.74
CA GLY A 90 -4.96 -0.77 -2.58
C GLY A 90 -6.24 -0.33 -1.86
N SER A 91 -7.41 -0.85 -2.26
CA SER A 91 -8.70 -0.61 -1.62
C SER A 91 -9.52 -1.91 -1.51
N LYS A 92 -10.75 -1.83 -0.98
CA LYS A 92 -11.68 -2.95 -0.94
C LYS A 92 -12.27 -3.19 -2.34
N ILE A 93 -12.06 -4.40 -2.86
CA ILE A 93 -12.55 -4.85 -4.16
C ILE A 93 -13.71 -5.82 -3.96
N ASN A 94 -14.83 -5.58 -4.65
CA ASN A 94 -15.89 -6.57 -4.74
C ASN A 94 -15.50 -7.66 -5.77
N ALA A 95 -15.33 -8.90 -5.31
CA ALA A 95 -14.99 -10.06 -6.11
C ALA A 95 -16.22 -10.75 -6.75
N GLY A 96 -17.44 -10.40 -6.34
CA GLY A 96 -18.69 -11.00 -6.80
C GLY A 96 -19.42 -11.81 -5.72
N SER A 97 -20.44 -12.56 -6.13
CA SER A 97 -21.22 -13.44 -5.24
C SER A 97 -20.39 -14.66 -4.81
N VAL A 98 -20.52 -15.08 -3.55
CA VAL A 98 -19.89 -16.32 -3.05
C VAL A 98 -20.35 -17.54 -3.86
N ASN A 99 -21.65 -17.61 -4.19
CA ASN A 99 -22.22 -18.77 -4.89
C ASN A 99 -21.70 -18.86 -6.32
N ASP A 100 -21.68 -17.74 -7.05
CA ASP A 100 -21.16 -17.70 -8.42
C ASP A 100 -19.68 -18.09 -8.48
N ILE A 101 -18.88 -17.61 -7.52
CA ILE A 101 -17.47 -17.95 -7.40
C ILE A 101 -17.29 -19.46 -7.18
N LYS A 102 -18.04 -20.04 -6.23
CA LYS A 102 -17.95 -21.48 -5.94
C LYS A 102 -18.39 -22.33 -7.12
N SER A 103 -19.52 -22.01 -7.76
CA SER A 103 -20.00 -22.71 -8.95
C SER A 103 -19.01 -22.62 -10.11
N PHE A 104 -18.33 -21.49 -10.29
CA PHE A 104 -17.27 -21.36 -11.28
C PHE A 104 -16.08 -22.28 -10.98
N ILE A 105 -15.62 -22.28 -9.72
CA ILE A 105 -14.46 -23.09 -9.28
C ILE A 105 -14.75 -24.58 -9.47
N GLU A 106 -15.92 -25.04 -9.03
CA GLU A 106 -16.35 -26.44 -9.14
C GLU A 106 -16.54 -26.85 -10.61
N GLY A 107 -17.20 -26.01 -11.42
CA GLY A 107 -17.49 -26.32 -12.82
C GLY A 107 -16.26 -26.35 -13.73
N ASN A 108 -15.28 -25.48 -13.48
CA ASN A 108 -14.10 -25.33 -14.33
C ASN A 108 -12.84 -25.97 -13.76
N LYS A 109 -12.86 -26.44 -12.51
CA LYS A 109 -11.69 -26.96 -11.78
C LYS A 109 -10.49 -26.01 -11.84
N GLN A 110 -10.76 -24.73 -11.62
CA GLN A 110 -9.75 -23.68 -11.58
C GLN A 110 -10.17 -22.53 -10.66
N PRO A 111 -9.21 -21.80 -10.05
CA PRO A 111 -9.48 -20.62 -9.24
C PRO A 111 -10.20 -19.52 -10.01
N TYR A 112 -11.09 -18.78 -9.33
CA TYR A 112 -11.74 -17.61 -9.90
C TYR A 112 -10.78 -16.41 -9.92
N TYR A 113 -10.53 -15.81 -11.08
CA TYR A 113 -9.55 -14.73 -11.21
C TYR A 113 -10.20 -13.35 -11.19
N VAL A 114 -9.77 -12.48 -10.27
CA VAL A 114 -10.26 -11.11 -10.15
C VAL A 114 -9.18 -10.14 -10.64
N GLY A 115 -9.30 -9.71 -11.90
CA GLY A 115 -8.29 -8.86 -12.54
C GLY A 115 -8.10 -7.49 -11.86
N GLN A 116 -9.18 -6.89 -11.34
CA GLN A 116 -9.13 -5.57 -10.68
C GLN A 116 -8.26 -5.58 -9.41
N GLY A 117 -8.29 -6.68 -8.66
CA GLY A 117 -7.50 -6.88 -7.44
C GLY A 117 -6.23 -7.71 -7.63
N ARG A 118 -5.98 -8.24 -8.83
CA ARG A 118 -4.80 -9.07 -9.15
C ARG A 118 -4.66 -10.27 -8.21
N PHE A 119 -5.76 -10.93 -7.89
CA PHE A 119 -5.78 -12.11 -7.02
C PHE A 119 -6.64 -13.22 -7.60
N TYR A 120 -6.41 -14.43 -7.11
CA TYR A 120 -7.23 -15.60 -7.35
C TYR A 120 -8.07 -15.88 -6.12
N VAL A 121 -9.33 -16.22 -6.28
CA VAL A 121 -10.15 -16.78 -5.21
C VAL A 121 -10.13 -18.29 -5.36
N VAL A 122 -9.66 -18.97 -4.31
CA VAL A 122 -9.60 -20.43 -4.23
C VAL A 122 -10.59 -20.92 -3.18
N GLU A 123 -11.01 -22.16 -3.33
CA GLU A 123 -11.71 -22.88 -2.28
C GLU A 123 -10.66 -23.46 -1.32
N TRP A 124 -10.76 -23.15 -0.04
CA TRP A 124 -9.87 -23.67 0.99
C TRP A 124 -10.57 -24.78 1.77
N LYS A 125 -10.05 -26.01 1.63
CA LYS A 125 -10.56 -27.24 2.25
C LYS A 125 -9.69 -27.72 3.43
N GLY A 126 -8.75 -26.90 3.88
CA GLY A 126 -7.81 -27.27 4.94
C GLY A 126 -8.47 -27.32 6.32
N ASN A 127 -7.87 -28.10 7.23
CA ASN A 127 -8.28 -28.10 8.63
C ASN A 127 -7.69 -26.87 9.35
N PRO A 128 -8.50 -26.12 10.13
CA PRO A 128 -7.97 -25.07 10.99
C PRO A 128 -6.92 -25.66 11.95
N GLY A 129 -5.65 -25.28 11.78
CA GLY A 129 -4.57 -25.73 12.66
C GLY A 129 -3.78 -26.97 12.22
N SER A 130 -3.99 -27.51 11.00
CA SER A 130 -3.07 -28.50 10.42
C SER A 130 -1.78 -27.85 9.94
N GLY A 131 -0.84 -27.62 10.86
CA GLY A 131 0.46 -26.98 10.60
C GLY A 131 0.59 -25.59 11.22
N GLN A 132 1.65 -24.86 10.84
CA GLN A 132 1.98 -23.55 11.44
C GLN A 132 1.05 -22.40 11.02
N ALA A 133 0.05 -22.63 10.16
CA ALA A 133 -0.83 -21.60 9.63
C ALA A 133 -2.28 -21.75 10.13
N ASN A 134 -2.77 -20.75 10.85
CA ASN A 134 -4.17 -20.63 11.26
C ASN A 134 -4.88 -19.57 10.40
N TYR A 135 -5.32 -19.95 9.20
CA TYR A 135 -5.94 -19.02 8.25
C TYR A 135 -7.22 -18.33 8.76
N PRO A 136 -8.15 -18.99 9.46
CA PRO A 136 -9.33 -18.32 10.00
C PRO A 136 -9.00 -17.18 10.95
N SER A 137 -7.96 -17.32 11.78
CA SER A 137 -7.53 -16.26 12.71
C SER A 137 -6.98 -15.01 12.04
N LEU A 138 -6.53 -15.12 10.78
CA LEU A 138 -5.94 -14.02 10.01
C LEU A 138 -6.96 -13.31 9.11
N GLN A 139 -8.24 -13.70 9.15
CA GLN A 139 -9.30 -13.16 8.29
C GLN A 139 -8.99 -13.26 6.78
N VAL A 140 -8.16 -14.24 6.40
CA VAL A 140 -7.83 -14.55 5.00
C VAL A 140 -8.75 -15.63 4.43
N THR A 141 -9.67 -16.16 5.22
CA THR A 141 -10.67 -17.13 4.77
C THR A 141 -12.01 -16.90 5.46
N ALA A 142 -13.11 -17.02 4.71
CA ALA A 142 -14.45 -17.12 5.24
C ALA A 142 -15.30 -17.97 4.30
N GLN A 143 -16.29 -18.71 4.83
CA GLN A 143 -17.15 -19.62 4.05
C GLN A 143 -16.40 -20.58 3.09
N GLY A 144 -15.17 -20.98 3.44
CA GLY A 144 -14.35 -21.90 2.65
C GLY A 144 -13.73 -21.29 1.39
N ILE A 145 -13.70 -19.96 1.26
CA ILE A 145 -12.97 -19.27 0.17
C ILE A 145 -11.77 -18.51 0.73
N MET A 146 -10.77 -18.26 -0.12
CA MET A 146 -9.53 -17.57 0.23
C MET A 146 -8.97 -16.80 -0.98
N PRO A 147 -8.66 -15.50 -0.87
CA PRO A 147 -7.99 -14.75 -1.92
C PRO A 147 -6.48 -14.89 -1.82
N LEU A 148 -5.87 -15.46 -2.85
CA LEU A 148 -4.43 -15.59 -3.02
C LEU A 148 -3.91 -14.48 -3.95
N TYR A 149 -2.89 -13.75 -3.50
CA TYR A 149 -2.28 -12.74 -4.33
C TYR A 149 -1.53 -13.41 -5.50
N GLN A 150 -1.79 -13.00 -6.74
CA GLN A 150 -1.18 -13.61 -7.94
C GLN A 150 0.35 -13.45 -8.03
N ARG A 151 0.97 -12.71 -7.10
CA ARG A 151 2.36 -12.31 -7.13
C ARG A 151 3.24 -13.37 -6.47
N CYS A 152 4.23 -13.85 -7.20
CA CYS A 152 5.24 -14.76 -6.71
C CYS A 152 6.08 -14.08 -5.62
N VAL A 153 6.22 -14.73 -4.47
CA VAL A 153 6.98 -14.21 -3.32
C VAL A 153 8.50 -14.35 -3.49
N HIS A 154 8.97 -14.90 -4.62
CA HIS A 154 10.38 -14.86 -5.01
C HIS A 154 10.79 -13.46 -5.47
N LEU A 155 10.36 -13.04 -6.68
CA LEU A 155 10.75 -11.76 -7.30
C LEU A 155 9.57 -10.98 -7.92
N GLY A 156 8.33 -11.40 -7.65
CA GLY A 156 7.15 -10.61 -8.03
C GLY A 156 6.49 -10.95 -9.37
N CYS A 157 6.95 -11.97 -10.10
CA CYS A 157 6.26 -12.47 -11.30
C CYS A 157 4.82 -12.89 -11.02
N ARG A 158 3.94 -12.86 -12.03
CA ARG A 158 2.62 -13.49 -11.93
C ARG A 158 2.75 -15.01 -11.84
N VAL A 159 1.94 -15.64 -10.99
CA VAL A 159 1.86 -17.10 -10.84
C VAL A 159 0.55 -17.61 -11.46
N PRO A 160 0.58 -18.21 -12.66
CA PRO A 160 -0.60 -18.85 -13.25
C PRO A 160 -0.97 -20.14 -12.50
N PHE A 161 -2.24 -20.53 -12.63
CA PHE A 161 -2.73 -21.83 -12.18
C PHE A 161 -2.57 -22.87 -13.30
N CYS A 162 -2.03 -24.04 -12.96
CA CYS A 162 -1.87 -25.17 -13.87
C CYS A 162 -3.04 -26.14 -13.70
N GLN A 163 -3.86 -26.32 -14.73
CA GLN A 163 -5.01 -27.23 -14.65
C GLN A 163 -4.60 -28.71 -14.56
N GLN A 164 -3.44 -29.10 -15.10
CA GLN A 164 -2.98 -30.49 -15.04
C GLN A 164 -2.56 -30.90 -13.62
N SER A 165 -1.70 -30.12 -12.98
CA SER A 165 -1.21 -30.39 -11.63
C SER A 165 -2.18 -29.92 -10.54
N GLN A 166 -3.14 -29.06 -10.90
CA GLN A 166 -4.02 -28.30 -10.00
C GLN A 166 -3.25 -27.40 -9.03
N TRP A 167 -2.04 -26.99 -9.40
CA TRP A 167 -1.14 -26.17 -8.58
C TRP A 167 -0.87 -24.82 -9.22
N PHE A 168 -0.42 -23.85 -8.42
CA PHE A 168 0.10 -22.58 -8.92
C PHE A 168 1.58 -22.72 -9.27
N GLU A 169 1.93 -22.43 -10.51
CA GLU A 169 3.29 -22.65 -11.02
C GLU A 169 3.88 -21.39 -11.62
N CYS A 170 4.97 -20.89 -11.06
CA CYS A 170 5.63 -19.68 -11.53
C CYS A 170 6.62 -20.01 -12.67
N PRO A 171 6.41 -19.49 -13.89
CA PRO A 171 7.27 -19.80 -15.05
C PRO A 171 8.64 -19.13 -14.99
N CYS A 172 8.85 -18.14 -14.11
CA CYS A 172 10.10 -17.38 -14.08
C CYS A 172 11.28 -18.19 -13.50
N HIS A 173 11.06 -18.93 -12.39
CA HIS A 173 12.11 -19.67 -11.69
C HIS A 173 11.58 -20.99 -11.10
N GLY A 174 10.45 -21.49 -11.58
CA GLY A 174 9.92 -22.81 -11.22
C GLY A 174 9.35 -22.95 -9.80
N SER A 175 9.05 -21.85 -9.09
CA SER A 175 8.37 -21.95 -7.79
C SER A 175 6.95 -22.52 -7.95
N LYS A 176 6.60 -23.51 -7.13
CA LYS A 176 5.31 -24.20 -7.19
C LYS A 176 4.62 -24.16 -5.82
N TYR A 177 3.32 -23.91 -5.86
CA TYR A 177 2.46 -23.84 -4.69
C TYR A 177 1.25 -24.74 -4.92
N ASN A 178 0.73 -25.38 -3.88
CA ASN A 178 -0.51 -26.15 -3.99
C ASN A 178 -1.71 -25.22 -4.25
N ASP A 179 -2.91 -25.78 -4.43
CA ASP A 179 -4.15 -25.04 -4.69
C ASP A 179 -4.54 -24.05 -3.56
N ALA A 180 -4.06 -24.26 -2.33
CA ALA A 180 -4.17 -23.32 -1.21
C ALA A 180 -3.07 -22.23 -1.19
N GLY A 181 -2.18 -22.20 -2.19
CA GLY A 181 -1.08 -21.25 -2.30
C GLY A 181 0.06 -21.50 -1.30
N GLU A 182 0.18 -22.70 -0.76
CA GLU A 182 1.25 -23.08 0.16
C GLU A 182 2.46 -23.59 -0.63
N TYR A 183 3.65 -23.20 -0.19
CA TYR A 183 4.90 -23.53 -0.90
C TYR A 183 5.13 -25.05 -0.93
N GLN A 184 5.50 -25.56 -2.11
CA GLN A 184 5.89 -26.95 -2.31
C GLN A 184 7.32 -27.08 -2.87
N LEU A 185 7.65 -26.35 -3.94
CA LEU A 185 8.93 -26.49 -4.64
C LEU A 185 9.50 -25.13 -5.13
N GLY A 186 10.81 -25.08 -5.37
CA GLY A 186 11.52 -23.97 -6.02
C GLY A 186 12.12 -22.91 -5.07
N PRO A 187 12.54 -21.74 -5.59
CA PRO A 187 13.31 -20.77 -4.80
C PRO A 187 12.47 -19.88 -3.87
N ALA A 188 11.14 -19.82 -4.01
CA ALA A 188 10.29 -18.94 -3.22
C ALA A 188 10.42 -19.18 -1.69
N PRO A 189 10.69 -18.16 -0.86
CA PRO A 189 11.03 -18.34 0.55
C PRO A 189 9.85 -18.74 1.46
N ARG A 190 8.62 -18.65 0.97
CA ARG A 190 7.36 -18.91 1.72
C ARG A 190 6.22 -19.22 0.73
N GLY A 191 5.02 -19.50 1.22
CA GLY A 191 3.80 -19.61 0.41
C GLY A 191 3.36 -18.27 -0.21
N MET A 192 2.36 -18.31 -1.09
CA MET A 192 1.77 -17.11 -1.70
C MET A 192 1.17 -16.18 -0.64
N ASP A 193 1.32 -14.88 -0.85
CA ASP A 193 0.70 -13.86 0.00
C ASP A 193 -0.83 -13.86 -0.22
N ARG A 194 -1.58 -13.33 0.75
CA ARG A 194 -3.05 -13.33 0.79
C ARG A 194 -3.60 -11.94 1.07
N PHE A 195 -4.89 -11.78 0.84
CA PHE A 195 -5.63 -10.58 1.22
C PHE A 195 -6.64 -10.90 2.31
N MET A 196 -6.98 -9.88 3.10
CA MET A 196 -8.12 -9.99 4.01
C MET A 196 -9.41 -10.05 3.20
N LEU A 197 -10.38 -10.80 3.68
CA LEU A 197 -11.70 -10.86 3.07
C LEU A 197 -12.80 -10.67 4.11
N THR A 198 -13.89 -10.05 3.66
CA THR A 198 -15.11 -9.87 4.42
C THR A 198 -16.26 -10.24 3.52
N ILE A 199 -17.25 -10.95 4.04
CA ILE A 199 -18.46 -11.28 3.30
C ILE A 199 -19.56 -10.35 3.78
N GLU A 200 -20.04 -9.48 2.89
CA GLU A 200 -21.12 -8.53 3.15
C GLU A 200 -22.39 -9.04 2.46
N GLY A 201 -23.24 -9.73 3.22
CA GLY A 201 -24.39 -10.46 2.66
C GLY A 201 -23.92 -11.65 1.82
N ASP A 202 -24.07 -11.55 0.50
CA ASP A 202 -23.62 -12.56 -0.48
C ASP A 202 -22.37 -12.10 -1.27
N GLN A 203 -21.91 -10.86 -1.07
CA GLN A 203 -20.79 -10.29 -1.82
C GLN A 203 -19.46 -10.50 -1.09
N VAL A 204 -18.45 -10.96 -1.84
CA VAL A 204 -17.09 -11.14 -1.34
C VAL A 204 -16.32 -9.84 -1.50
N MET A 205 -16.02 -9.18 -0.38
CA MET A 205 -15.21 -7.97 -0.34
C MET A 205 -13.78 -8.34 0.07
N VAL A 206 -12.82 -8.08 -0.81
CA VAL A 206 -11.39 -8.36 -0.58
C VAL A 206 -10.65 -7.05 -0.36
N ASP A 207 -9.98 -6.90 0.79
CA ASP A 207 -9.17 -5.73 1.08
C ASP A 207 -7.75 -5.89 0.54
N THR A 208 -7.44 -5.15 -0.53
CA THR A 208 -6.12 -5.17 -1.17
C THR A 208 -5.15 -4.12 -0.63
N SER A 209 -5.56 -3.32 0.36
CA SER A 209 -4.69 -2.32 1.01
C SER A 209 -3.63 -2.94 1.92
N GLY A 210 -3.93 -4.10 2.51
CA GLY A 210 -3.03 -4.87 3.36
C GLY A 210 -2.71 -6.24 2.75
N VAL A 211 -1.43 -6.50 2.51
CA VAL A 211 -0.96 -7.83 2.08
C VAL A 211 -0.59 -8.64 3.32
N ILE A 212 -1.25 -9.79 3.51
CA ILE A 212 -0.89 -10.75 4.55
C ILE A 212 0.13 -11.72 3.98
N LEU A 213 1.29 -11.83 4.65
CA LEU A 213 2.37 -12.69 4.18
C LEU A 213 1.94 -14.16 4.15
N GLY A 214 2.40 -14.88 3.13
CA GLY A 214 2.18 -16.31 3.02
C GLY A 214 2.81 -17.12 4.16
N PRO A 215 2.32 -18.35 4.40
CA PRO A 215 2.82 -19.21 5.47
C PRO A 215 4.29 -19.61 5.22
N PRO A 216 5.04 -19.98 6.28
CA PRO A 216 6.39 -20.50 6.13
C PRO A 216 6.41 -21.81 5.31
N ARG A 217 7.60 -22.14 4.77
CA ARG A 217 7.83 -23.41 4.07
C ARG A 217 7.53 -24.60 5.00
N GLY A 218 6.99 -25.68 4.43
CA GLY A 218 6.56 -26.86 5.17
C GLY A 218 5.12 -26.80 5.70
N THR A 219 4.43 -25.68 5.50
CA THR A 219 2.98 -25.62 5.72
C THR A 219 2.27 -26.42 4.64
N ASN A 220 1.42 -27.37 5.06
CA ASN A 220 0.58 -28.16 4.17
C ASN A 220 -0.77 -28.41 4.85
N THR A 221 -1.70 -27.46 4.77
CA THR A 221 -2.98 -27.56 5.50
C THR A 221 -3.96 -28.53 4.86
N ILE A 222 -3.84 -28.72 3.55
CA ILE A 222 -4.71 -29.56 2.72
C ILE A 222 -4.19 -31.00 2.58
N ASN A 223 -2.88 -31.23 2.69
CA ASN A 223 -2.22 -32.52 2.48
C ASN A 223 -2.53 -33.22 1.15
N GLU A 224 -2.76 -32.44 0.09
CA GLU A 224 -3.03 -32.97 -1.26
C GLU A 224 -1.77 -32.89 -2.15
N PRO A 225 -1.33 -34.01 -2.77
CA PRO A 225 -0.27 -33.98 -3.77
C PRO A 225 -0.75 -33.37 -5.09
N ALA A 226 0.19 -33.08 -5.99
CA ALA A 226 -0.14 -32.64 -7.35
C ALA A 226 -0.97 -33.72 -8.07
N GLN A 227 -2.07 -33.31 -8.71
CA GLN A 227 -3.00 -34.26 -9.34
C GLN A 227 -2.51 -34.77 -10.71
N GLY A 228 -1.51 -34.12 -11.29
CA GLY A 228 -0.99 -34.43 -12.61
C GLY A 228 0.36 -33.78 -12.89
N PRO A 229 0.86 -33.87 -14.14
CA PRO A 229 2.17 -33.33 -14.50
C PRO A 229 2.20 -31.81 -14.37
N PHE A 230 3.37 -31.28 -14.02
CA PHE A 230 3.59 -29.85 -13.92
C PHE A 230 3.54 -29.16 -15.28
N CYS A 231 2.91 -27.98 -15.34
CA CYS A 231 2.87 -27.15 -16.54
C CYS A 231 4.22 -26.49 -16.84
N VAL A 232 5.01 -26.22 -15.80
CA VAL A 232 6.29 -25.54 -15.86
C VAL A 232 7.38 -26.54 -15.47
N ALA A 233 8.34 -26.75 -16.37
CA ALA A 233 9.51 -27.58 -16.11
C ALA A 233 10.25 -27.10 -14.84
N PRO A 234 10.92 -28.01 -14.10
CA PRO A 234 11.87 -27.60 -13.07
C PRO A 234 12.99 -26.79 -13.75
N GLY A 235 13.21 -25.57 -13.25
CA GLY A 235 14.30 -24.70 -13.68
C GLY A 235 15.62 -25.05 -13.01
#